data_AF-A0A4U8UIH5-F1
#
_entry.id   AF-A0A4U8UIH5-F1
#
_cell.length_a   1.000
_cell.length_b   1.000
_cell.length_c   1.000
_cell.angle_alpha   90.00
_cell.angle_beta   90.00
_cell.angle_gamma   90.00
#
_symmetry.space_group_name_H-M   'P 1'
#
loop_
_entity.id
_entity.type
_entity.pdbx_description
1 polymer ?
#
loop_
_entity_poly.entity_id
_entity_poly.type
_entity_poly.pdbx_seq_one_letter_code
_entity_poly.pdbx_strand_id
1 'polypeptide(L)'
;MLEISGFNFTFDEKKCLECGGKCCIGERGYIFVTPNEIKQIAEFMNMDFESFCLRFIKKVGYRYSLIEKKMQNGMGYACVFFDEKTKQCKIYQKRPSQCVRFPFWEDYEEDFKDLLKECIGVVKK
;
A
#
# COMPACT_ATOMS: atom_id res chain seq x y z
N MET A 1 16.54 9.02 -5.44
CA MET A 1 16.13 7.78 -6.13
C MET A 1 16.46 6.63 -5.19
N LEU A 2 15.47 5.81 -4.86
CA LEU A 2 15.66 4.59 -4.08
C LEU A 2 16.12 3.48 -5.02
N GLU A 3 17.04 2.64 -4.53
CA GLU A 3 17.58 1.51 -5.26
C GLU A 3 17.68 0.30 -4.33
N ILE A 4 17.34 -0.88 -4.86
CA ILE A 4 17.47 -2.16 -4.17
C ILE A 4 18.23 -3.12 -5.09
N SER A 5 19.18 -3.87 -4.52
CA SER A 5 19.92 -4.90 -5.24
C SER A 5 18.96 -5.98 -5.78
N GLY A 6 19.22 -6.48 -6.99
CA GLY A 6 18.34 -7.43 -7.70
C GLY A 6 17.38 -6.75 -8.67
N PHE A 7 17.02 -5.48 -8.47
CA PHE A 7 16.08 -4.79 -9.34
C PHE A 7 16.76 -3.97 -10.45
N ASN A 8 16.24 -4.11 -11.68
CA ASN A 8 16.70 -3.41 -12.88
C ASN A 8 16.02 -2.04 -13.11
N PHE A 9 15.52 -1.44 -12.04
CA PHE A 9 14.95 -0.10 -12.01
C PHE A 9 15.28 0.62 -10.71
N THR A 10 15.04 1.93 -10.71
CA THR A 10 15.12 2.82 -9.55
C THR A 10 13.75 3.44 -9.28
N PHE A 11 13.54 3.99 -8.09
CA PHE A 11 12.26 4.59 -7.71
C PHE A 11 12.40 6.05 -7.25
N ASP A 12 11.72 6.97 -7.91
CA ASP A 12 11.55 8.36 -7.48
C ASP A 12 10.33 8.51 -6.58
N GLU A 13 10.55 8.49 -5.26
CA GLU A 13 9.49 8.67 -4.27
C GLU A 13 8.76 10.02 -4.39
N LYS A 14 9.41 11.05 -4.95
CA LYS A 14 8.80 12.37 -5.14
C LYS A 14 7.62 12.34 -6.12
N LYS A 15 7.61 11.35 -7.02
CA LYS A 15 6.52 11.14 -8.00
C LYS A 15 5.24 10.64 -7.37
N CYS A 16 5.24 10.21 -6.10
CA CYS A 16 4.02 9.80 -5.40
C CYS A 16 3.00 10.93 -5.26
N LEU A 17 3.47 12.16 -5.01
CA LEU A 17 2.60 13.33 -4.91
C LEU A 17 1.99 13.70 -6.26
N GLU A 18 2.78 13.59 -7.33
CA GLU A 18 2.33 13.84 -8.70
C GLU A 18 1.32 12.79 -9.18
N CYS A 19 1.55 11.50 -8.86
CA CYS A 19 0.63 10.44 -9.25
C CYS A 19 -0.65 10.44 -8.41
N GLY A 20 -0.60 10.98 -7.19
CA GLY A 20 -1.74 11.02 -6.27
C GLY A 20 -2.05 9.65 -5.67
N GLY A 21 -1.03 8.85 -5.38
CA GLY A 21 -1.17 7.57 -4.70
C GLY A 21 -1.90 6.48 -5.49
N LYS A 22 -1.72 6.44 -6.82
CA LYS A 22 -2.39 5.44 -7.70
C LYS A 22 -2.19 3.98 -7.25
N CYS A 23 -1.04 3.65 -6.65
CA CYS A 23 -0.78 2.29 -6.12
C CYS A 23 -1.64 1.92 -4.89
N CYS A 24 -2.36 2.88 -4.30
CA CYS A 24 -3.25 2.64 -3.14
C CYS A 24 -4.71 2.42 -3.53
N ILE A 25 -5.03 2.45 -4.84
CA ILE A 25 -6.36 2.31 -5.41
C ILE A 25 -6.33 1.30 -6.57
N GLY A 26 -7.47 0.68 -6.87
CA GLY A 26 -7.56 -0.23 -8.00
C GLY A 26 -8.74 -1.19 -7.89
N GLU A 27 -8.55 -2.39 -8.43
CA GLU A 27 -9.46 -3.50 -8.19
C GLU A 27 -9.38 -3.98 -6.74
N ARG A 28 -10.35 -4.82 -6.36
CA ARG A 28 -10.39 -5.36 -5.00
C ARG A 28 -9.23 -6.35 -4.80
N GLY A 29 -8.52 -6.22 -3.69
CA GLY A 29 -7.36 -7.03 -3.38
C GLY A 29 -7.12 -7.23 -1.88
N TYR A 30 -5.84 -7.41 -1.53
CA TYR A 30 -5.41 -7.67 -0.16
C TYR A 30 -4.20 -6.82 0.18
N ILE A 31 -4.30 -6.12 1.31
CA ILE A 31 -3.22 -5.38 1.94
C ILE A 31 -2.84 -6.17 3.18
N PHE A 32 -2.02 -7.20 2.99
CA PHE A 32 -1.62 -8.13 4.02
C PHE A 32 -0.80 -7.43 5.11
N VAL A 33 -1.11 -7.82 6.34
CA VAL A 33 -0.49 -7.32 7.56
C VAL A 33 -0.20 -8.49 8.50
N THR A 34 0.92 -8.36 9.22
CA THR A 34 1.30 -9.24 10.32
C THR A 34 0.67 -8.78 11.64
N PRO A 35 0.52 -9.66 12.64
CA PRO A 35 0.03 -9.25 13.96
C PRO A 35 0.82 -8.08 14.59
N ASN A 36 2.13 -8.05 14.36
CA ASN A 36 2.99 -6.96 14.84
C ASN A 36 2.68 -5.63 14.15
N GLU A 37 2.49 -5.62 12.83
CA GLU A 37 2.08 -4.41 12.09
C GLU A 37 0.69 -3.94 12.52
N ILE A 38 -0.26 -4.87 12.72
CA ILE A 38 -1.60 -4.54 13.24
C ILE A 38 -1.49 -3.79 14.57
N LYS A 39 -0.67 -4.32 15.51
CA LYS A 39 -0.44 -3.68 16.81
C LYS A 39 0.16 -2.28 16.68
N GLN A 40 1.18 -2.12 15.84
CA GLN A 40 1.82 -0.81 15.64
C GLN A 40 0.89 0.24 15.00
N ILE A 41 0.02 -0.20 14.08
CA ILE A 41 -0.96 0.70 13.46
C ILE A 41 -2.03 1.09 14.49
N ALA A 42 -2.53 0.13 15.29
CA ALA A 42 -3.49 0.39 16.36
C ALA A 42 -2.96 1.42 17.36
N GLU A 43 -1.72 1.23 17.84
CA GLU A 43 -1.03 2.17 18.74
C GLU A 43 -0.90 3.56 18.13
N PHE A 44 -0.47 3.65 16.85
CA PHE A 44 -0.37 4.93 16.14
C PHE A 44 -1.72 5.66 16.01
N MET A 45 -2.81 4.90 15.92
CA MET A 45 -4.16 5.44 15.87
C MET A 45 -4.78 5.70 17.25
N ASN A 46 -4.03 5.47 18.34
CA ASN A 46 -4.51 5.53 19.72
C ASN A 46 -5.75 4.65 19.94
N MET A 47 -5.73 3.44 19.39
CA MET A 47 -6.78 2.44 19.53
C MET A 47 -6.25 1.19 20.22
N ASP A 48 -7.11 0.53 20.99
CA ASP A 48 -6.79 -0.80 21.49
C ASP A 48 -6.77 -1.82 20.33
N PHE A 49 -5.98 -2.87 20.53
CA PHE A 49 -5.72 -3.87 19.49
C PHE A 49 -6.98 -4.59 19.03
N GLU A 50 -7.89 -4.93 19.95
CA GLU A 50 -9.11 -5.68 19.65
C GLU A 50 -10.10 -4.84 18.84
N SER A 51 -10.37 -3.61 19.28
CA SER A 51 -11.19 -2.65 18.54
C SER A 51 -10.62 -2.35 17.16
N PHE A 52 -9.29 -2.23 17.05
CA PHE A 52 -8.65 -2.04 15.74
C PHE A 52 -8.87 -3.25 14.83
N CYS A 53 -8.68 -4.48 15.35
CA CYS A 53 -8.92 -5.70 14.60
C CYS A 53 -10.36 -5.79 14.11
N LEU A 54 -11.34 -5.58 14.99
CA LEU A 54 -12.76 -5.64 14.66
C LEU A 54 -13.17 -4.63 13.58
N ARG A 55 -12.55 -3.45 13.57
CA ARG A 55 -12.92 -2.37 12.65
C ARG A 55 -12.18 -2.41 11.32
N PHE A 56 -10.92 -2.83 11.31
CA PHE A 56 -10.03 -2.61 10.17
C PHE A 56 -9.38 -3.86 9.59
N ILE A 57 -9.52 -5.02 10.24
CA ILE A 57 -8.86 -6.25 9.82
C ILE A 57 -9.88 -7.27 9.31
N LYS A 58 -9.60 -7.86 8.15
CA LYS A 58 -10.26 -9.08 7.64
C LYS A 58 -9.29 -10.26 7.66
N LYS A 59 -9.77 -11.43 8.08
CA LYS A 59 -9.02 -12.70 7.95
C LYS A 59 -9.20 -13.26 6.54
N VAL A 60 -8.10 -13.68 5.92
CA VAL A 60 -8.05 -14.21 4.54
C VAL A 60 -7.23 -15.48 4.56
N GLY A 61 -7.91 -16.63 4.65
CA GLY A 61 -7.24 -17.91 4.90
C GLY A 61 -6.43 -17.86 6.21
N TYR A 62 -5.12 -18.06 6.08
CA TYR A 62 -4.16 -18.01 7.21
C TYR A 62 -3.57 -16.61 7.47
N ARG A 63 -3.92 -15.61 6.67
CA ARG A 63 -3.35 -14.26 6.74
C ARG A 63 -4.39 -13.24 7.20
N TYR A 64 -3.91 -12.04 7.54
CA TYR A 64 -4.74 -10.89 7.86
C TYR A 64 -4.52 -9.80 6.83
N SER A 65 -5.58 -9.08 6.46
CA SER A 65 -5.52 -7.95 5.54
C SER A 65 -6.25 -6.76 6.15
N LEU A 66 -5.78 -5.56 5.86
CA LEU A 66 -6.59 -4.36 6.04
C LEU A 66 -7.85 -4.46 5.18
N ILE A 67 -8.96 -3.90 5.66
CA ILE A 67 -10.18 -3.79 4.85
C ILE A 67 -10.04 -2.69 3.79
N GLU A 68 -10.89 -2.82 2.79
CA GLU A 68 -10.98 -1.89 1.67
C GLU A 68 -12.37 -1.25 1.67
N LYS A 69 -12.44 -0.03 1.14
CA LYS A 69 -13.67 0.71 0.92
C LYS A 69 -13.85 0.95 -0.58
N LYS A 70 -15.10 1.06 -1.03
CA LYS A 70 -15.40 1.53 -2.38
C LYS A 70 -15.02 3.00 -2.50
N MET A 71 -14.42 3.39 -3.61
CA MET A 71 -14.07 4.79 -3.87
C MET A 71 -15.31 5.67 -4.05
N GLN A 72 -15.18 6.96 -3.73
CA GLN A 72 -16.28 7.94 -3.78
C GLN A 72 -16.82 8.13 -5.21
N ASN A 73 -15.96 8.04 -6.22
CA ASN A 73 -16.35 8.10 -7.63
C ASN A 73 -17.06 6.81 -8.12
N GLY A 74 -17.18 5.80 -7.26
CA GLY A 74 -17.79 4.51 -7.58
C GLY A 74 -16.91 3.58 -8.43
N MET A 75 -15.72 4.00 -8.82
CA MET A 75 -14.80 3.26 -9.69
C MET A 75 -13.64 2.69 -8.87
N GLY A 76 -13.74 1.42 -8.50
CA GLY A 76 -12.70 0.69 -7.80
C GLY A 76 -12.76 0.79 -6.27
N TYR A 77 -11.69 0.32 -5.64
CA TYR A 77 -11.52 0.23 -4.20
C TYR A 77 -10.24 0.92 -3.77
N ALA A 78 -10.24 1.33 -2.50
CA ALA A 78 -9.06 1.86 -1.83
C ALA A 78 -8.92 1.20 -0.46
N CYS A 79 -7.69 1.13 0.04
CA CYS A 79 -7.48 0.80 1.45
C CYS A 79 -8.30 1.75 2.35
N VAL A 80 -8.83 1.25 3.47
CA VAL A 80 -9.61 2.06 4.42
C VAL A 80 -8.85 3.29 4.93
N PHE A 81 -7.52 3.23 4.99
CA PHE A 81 -6.67 4.34 5.42
C PHE A 81 -6.23 5.28 4.29
N PHE A 82 -6.64 5.05 3.04
CA PHE A 82 -6.37 6.00 1.97
C PHE A 82 -7.38 7.16 2.00
N ASP A 83 -6.87 8.37 2.11
CA ASP A 83 -7.66 9.59 2.01
C ASP A 83 -7.76 10.03 0.55
N GLU A 84 -8.96 9.95 -0.02
CA GLU A 84 -9.20 10.26 -1.43
C GLU A 84 -9.14 11.77 -1.73
N LYS A 85 -9.30 12.63 -0.71
CA LYS A 85 -9.23 14.10 -0.88
C LYS A 85 -7.78 14.55 -0.92
N THR A 86 -6.98 14.13 0.07
CA THR A 86 -5.56 14.51 0.16
C THR A 86 -4.66 13.61 -0.69
N LYS A 87 -5.21 12.49 -1.21
CA LYS A 87 -4.52 11.44 -1.97
C LYS A 87 -3.33 10.83 -1.22
N GLN A 88 -3.48 10.69 0.09
CA GLN A 88 -2.42 10.24 0.99
C GLN A 88 -2.91 9.17 1.96
N CYS A 89 -1.98 8.34 2.43
CA CYS A 89 -2.27 7.34 3.45
C CYS A 89 -2.30 7.99 4.84
N LYS A 90 -3.39 7.79 5.58
CA LYS A 90 -3.56 8.31 6.96
C LYS A 90 -2.59 7.69 7.96
N ILE A 91 -2.06 6.51 7.65
CA ILE A 91 -1.08 5.79 8.47
C ILE A 91 0.29 5.74 7.79
N TYR A 92 0.66 6.77 7.01
CA TYR A 92 1.86 6.74 6.15
C TYR A 92 3.14 6.26 6.85
N GLN A 93 3.36 6.71 8.10
CA GLN A 93 4.52 6.37 8.93
C GLN A 93 4.50 4.92 9.46
N LYS A 94 3.33 4.28 9.46
CA LYS A 94 3.09 2.91 9.92
C LYS A 94 2.49 2.05 8.81
N ARG A 95 2.81 2.37 7.56
CA ARG A 95 2.37 1.56 6.41
C ARG A 95 2.88 0.12 6.59
N PRO A 96 2.05 -0.89 6.25
CA PRO A 96 2.50 -2.27 6.20
C PRO A 96 3.72 -2.44 5.28
N SER A 97 4.54 -3.44 5.57
CA SER A 97 5.69 -3.87 4.76
C SER A 97 5.34 -4.03 3.29
N GLN A 98 4.18 -4.62 2.95
CA GLN A 98 3.71 -4.71 1.57
C GLN A 98 3.63 -3.34 0.89
N CYS A 99 3.06 -2.33 1.56
CA CYS A 99 2.93 -0.98 1.03
C CYS A 99 4.26 -0.21 1.00
N VAL A 100 5.16 -0.46 1.95
CA VAL A 100 6.49 0.17 2.00
C VAL A 100 7.39 -0.39 0.90
N ARG A 101 7.29 -1.68 0.61
CA ARG A 101 8.12 -2.36 -0.38
C ARG A 101 7.75 -2.02 -1.81
N PHE A 102 6.56 -1.49 -2.08
CA PHE A 102 6.22 -1.06 -3.44
C PHE A 102 7.19 0.05 -3.90
N PRO A 103 7.77 -0.02 -5.12
CA PRO A 103 7.51 -1.01 -6.18
C PRO A 103 8.50 -2.19 -6.24
N PHE A 104 9.35 -2.38 -5.25
CA PHE A 104 10.31 -3.49 -5.13
C PHE A 104 9.68 -4.77 -4.56
N TRP A 105 8.62 -5.26 -5.23
CA TRP A 105 8.06 -6.58 -4.98
C TRP A 105 8.79 -7.63 -5.83
N GLU A 106 8.92 -8.85 -5.31
CA GLU A 106 9.63 -9.96 -5.98
C GLU A 106 9.07 -10.23 -7.38
N ASP A 107 7.76 -10.06 -7.57
CA ASP A 107 7.09 -10.18 -8.88
C ASP A 107 7.64 -9.24 -9.96
N TYR A 108 8.29 -8.13 -9.57
CA TYR A 108 8.85 -7.13 -10.48
C TYR A 108 10.38 -7.23 -10.64
N GLU A 109 11.02 -8.25 -10.05
CA GLU A 109 12.47 -8.42 -10.14
C GLU A 109 12.91 -8.74 -11.59
N GLU A 110 12.19 -9.64 -12.25
CA GLU A 110 12.50 -10.09 -13.62
C GLU A 110 11.68 -9.37 -14.69
N ASP A 111 10.36 -9.20 -14.50
CA ASP A 111 9.48 -8.49 -15.44
C ASP A 111 8.71 -7.34 -14.77
N PHE A 112 9.09 -6.11 -15.13
CA PHE A 112 8.50 -4.87 -14.62
C PHE A 112 7.96 -3.98 -15.75
N LYS A 113 7.70 -4.54 -16.94
CA LYS A 113 7.23 -3.75 -18.09
C LYS A 113 5.89 -3.06 -17.82
N ASP A 114 4.98 -3.75 -17.15
CA ASP A 114 3.68 -3.17 -16.80
C ASP A 114 3.80 -2.15 -15.67
N LEU A 115 4.69 -2.42 -14.70
CA LEU A 115 5.01 -1.47 -13.65
C LEU A 115 5.52 -0.12 -14.20
N LEU A 116 6.30 -0.11 -15.28
CA LEU A 116 6.73 1.12 -15.96
C LEU A 116 5.55 1.94 -16.53
N LYS A 117 4.45 1.28 -16.91
CA LYS A 117 3.24 1.93 -17.43
C LYS A 117 2.38 2.48 -16.29
N GLU A 118 2.36 1.78 -15.15
CA GLU A 118 1.48 2.08 -14.02
C GLU A 118 2.08 3.11 -13.05
N CYS A 119 3.40 3.07 -12.85
CA CYS A 119 4.09 3.88 -11.86
C CYS A 119 5.11 4.84 -12.50
N ILE A 120 4.74 6.13 -12.56
CA ILE A 120 5.61 7.20 -13.07
C ILE A 120 6.88 7.44 -12.23
N GLY A 121 6.97 6.84 -11.03
CA GLY A 121 8.17 6.90 -10.21
C GLY A 121 9.20 5.82 -10.56
N VAL A 122 8.83 4.80 -11.33
CA VAL A 122 9.73 3.71 -11.69
C VAL A 122 10.53 4.12 -12.92
N VAL A 123 11.85 4.13 -12.78
CA VAL A 123 12.78 4.52 -13.84
C VAL A 123 13.72 3.36 -14.11
N LYS A 124 13.65 2.83 -15.34
CA LYS A 124 14.52 1.74 -15.79
C LYS A 124 15.99 2.16 -15.70
N LYS A 125 16.85 1.26 -15.21
CA LYS A 125 18.31 1.42 -15.18
C LYS A 125 18.92 1.29 -16.58
#